data_AF-A0A087BK17-F1
#
_entry.id   AF-A0A087BK17-F1
#
_cell.length_a   1.000
_cell.length_b   1.000
_cell.length_c   1.000
_cell.angle_alpha   90.00
_cell.angle_beta   90.00
_cell.angle_gamma   90.00
#
_symmetry.space_group_name_H-M   'P 1'
#
loop_
_entity.id
_entity.type
_entity.pdbx_description
1 polymer ?
#
loop_
_entity_poly.entity_id
_entity_poly.type
_entity_poly.pdbx_seq_one_letter_code
_entity_poly.pdbx_strand_id
1 'polypeptide(L)'
;MSTTLEDITSKLWAMANELRGNMDASEYKNYILAFMFYRYLSEHQMEYLEKNDVLDIRDGQTIDEAYAEQAVGEDMSDYLEDISAYLGYAIEPQDTWASLIGKIDGNRIVPSDYQAIFDDFEKYASLNKEAARDFRGVFSDVNLGDSRLGANTNDRAKSLNRIVKLIDGVEFRDEHGRDVLGGIYEYLIGMFAANAGKKGGEFYTPHEVSQVLARLVTNGVSADDGTFSVYDPACGSGSLLLTVQDELPGGERPGIVKFFGQELNTTGLRTFSWRLNERILCSVKRSVVVPWSCISPLI
;
A
#
# COMPACT_ATOMS: atom_id res chain seq x y z
N MET A 1 -23.81 -2.11 -16.50
CA MET A 1 -23.71 -0.78 -15.86
C MET A 1 -22.26 -0.60 -15.50
N SER A 2 -21.66 0.50 -15.91
CA SER A 2 -20.23 0.73 -15.69
C SER A 2 -19.96 0.87 -14.20
N THR A 3 -19.03 0.08 -13.63
CA THR A 3 -18.71 0.20 -12.20
C THR A 3 -17.76 1.36 -12.00
N THR A 4 -18.22 2.43 -11.36
CA THR A 4 -17.40 3.64 -11.14
C THR A 4 -16.51 3.51 -9.90
N LEU A 5 -15.45 4.33 -9.79
CA LEU A 5 -14.63 4.41 -8.58
C LEU A 5 -15.49 4.67 -7.33
N GLU A 6 -16.49 5.54 -7.44
CA GLU A 6 -17.46 5.83 -6.37
C GLU A 6 -18.28 4.61 -5.97
N ASP A 7 -18.65 3.74 -6.92
CA ASP A 7 -19.36 2.49 -6.62
C ASP A 7 -18.46 1.50 -5.88
N ILE A 8 -17.20 1.37 -6.30
CA ILE A 8 -16.22 0.47 -5.67
C ILE A 8 -15.96 0.92 -4.23
N THR A 9 -15.68 2.21 -4.05
CA THR A 9 -15.34 2.76 -2.75
C THR A 9 -16.54 2.81 -1.80
N SER A 10 -17.75 3.08 -2.31
CA SER A 10 -18.98 3.04 -1.52
C SER A 10 -19.31 1.62 -1.05
N LYS A 11 -19.14 0.61 -1.91
CA LYS A 11 -19.31 -0.80 -1.52
C LYS A 11 -18.28 -1.21 -0.48
N LEU A 12 -17.01 -0.88 -0.70
CA LEU A 12 -15.93 -1.19 0.24
C LEU A 12 -16.20 -0.54 1.61
N TRP A 13 -16.63 0.72 1.63
CA TRP A 13 -16.99 1.43 2.86
C TRP A 13 -18.23 0.84 3.56
N ALA A 14 -19.27 0.48 2.81
CA ALA A 14 -20.48 -0.13 3.35
C ALA A 14 -20.16 -1.47 4.03
N MET A 15 -19.45 -2.35 3.32
CA MET A 15 -19.04 -3.64 3.86
C MET A 15 -18.05 -3.48 5.02
N ALA A 16 -17.14 -2.49 4.98
CA ALA A 16 -16.26 -2.16 6.10
C ALA A 16 -17.05 -1.76 7.36
N ASN A 17 -18.13 -0.98 7.21
CA ASN A 17 -19.00 -0.61 8.34
C ASN A 17 -19.78 -1.80 8.91
N GLU A 18 -20.15 -2.77 8.09
CA GLU A 18 -20.78 -4.00 8.56
C GLU A 18 -19.79 -4.87 9.34
N LEU A 19 -18.55 -4.95 8.88
CA LEU A 19 -17.52 -5.83 9.46
C LEU A 19 -16.80 -5.24 10.69
N ARG A 20 -16.78 -3.91 10.86
CA ARG A 20 -16.09 -3.26 11.99
C ARG A 20 -16.70 -3.60 13.35
N GLY A 21 -17.98 -3.99 13.41
CA GLY A 21 -18.67 -4.29 14.65
C GLY A 21 -18.57 -3.14 15.67
N ASN A 22 -17.95 -3.41 16.82
CA ASN A 22 -17.74 -2.44 17.91
C ASN A 22 -16.42 -1.65 17.81
N MET A 23 -15.61 -1.85 16.76
CA MET A 23 -14.36 -1.13 16.57
C MET A 23 -14.59 0.30 16.06
N ASP A 24 -13.74 1.22 16.51
CA ASP A 24 -13.74 2.59 15.99
C ASP A 24 -13.22 2.62 14.54
N ALA A 25 -13.73 3.56 13.75
CA ALA A 25 -13.36 3.71 12.34
C ALA A 25 -11.85 3.93 12.15
N SER A 26 -11.20 4.66 13.07
CA SER A 26 -9.76 4.95 12.99
C SER A 26 -8.87 3.71 13.14
N GLU A 27 -9.33 2.70 13.88
CA GLU A 27 -8.57 1.47 14.14
C GLU A 27 -8.82 0.45 13.04
N TYR A 28 -10.07 0.32 12.61
CA TYR A 28 -10.44 -0.56 11.51
C TYR A 28 -9.76 -0.14 10.18
N LYS A 29 -9.54 1.18 10.00
CA LYS A 29 -8.74 1.75 8.90
C LYS A 29 -7.40 1.05 8.74
N ASN A 30 -6.65 0.88 9.83
CA ASN A 30 -5.27 0.39 9.75
C ASN A 30 -5.23 -1.04 9.19
N TYR A 31 -6.20 -1.89 9.52
CA TYR A 31 -6.30 -3.24 8.95
C TYR A 31 -6.64 -3.20 7.46
N ILE A 32 -7.66 -2.43 7.05
CA ILE A 32 -8.04 -2.34 5.63
C ILE A 32 -6.87 -1.85 4.79
N LEU A 33 -6.28 -0.72 5.17
CA LEU A 33 -5.22 -0.10 4.37
C LEU A 33 -3.97 -0.99 4.31
N ALA A 34 -3.64 -1.69 5.40
CA ALA A 34 -2.50 -2.62 5.43
C ALA A 34 -2.73 -3.84 4.53
N PHE A 35 -3.89 -4.50 4.61
CA PHE A 35 -4.17 -5.67 3.78
C PHE A 35 -4.38 -5.31 2.30
N MET A 36 -4.93 -4.13 1.99
CA MET A 36 -4.96 -3.61 0.63
C MET A 36 -3.53 -3.41 0.09
N PHE A 37 -2.63 -2.90 0.93
CA PHE A 37 -1.26 -2.62 0.52
C PHE A 37 -0.50 -3.92 0.32
N TYR A 38 -0.70 -4.87 1.23
CA TYR A 38 -0.13 -6.21 1.11
C TYR A 38 -0.61 -6.92 -0.16
N ARG A 39 -1.91 -6.86 -0.46
CA ARG A 39 -2.47 -7.40 -1.73
C ARG A 39 -1.78 -6.78 -2.94
N TYR A 40 -1.70 -5.45 -2.97
CA TYR A 40 -1.04 -4.73 -4.06
C TYR A 40 0.42 -5.17 -4.25
N LEU A 41 1.20 -5.22 -3.17
CA LEU A 41 2.60 -5.63 -3.22
C LEU A 41 2.75 -7.06 -3.75
N SER A 42 1.85 -7.96 -3.33
CA SER A 42 1.83 -9.34 -3.80
C SER A 42 1.49 -9.42 -5.28
N GLU A 43 0.42 -8.77 -5.75
CA GLU A 43 0.02 -8.78 -7.16
C GLU A 43 1.09 -8.14 -8.04
N HIS A 44 1.70 -7.03 -7.59
CA HIS A 44 2.79 -6.36 -8.28
C HIS A 44 4.04 -7.26 -8.41
N GLN A 45 4.35 -8.04 -7.38
CA GLN A 45 5.43 -9.04 -7.47
C GLN A 45 5.11 -10.11 -8.51
N MET A 46 3.89 -10.64 -8.53
CA MET A 46 3.49 -11.65 -9.51
C MET A 46 3.57 -11.07 -10.94
N GLU A 47 3.09 -9.86 -11.15
CA GLU A 47 3.24 -9.17 -12.44
C GLU A 47 4.70 -8.96 -12.86
N TYR A 48 5.60 -8.69 -11.90
CA TYR A 48 7.04 -8.60 -12.17
C TYR A 48 7.60 -9.94 -12.64
N LEU A 49 7.26 -11.03 -11.95
CA LEU A 49 7.70 -12.38 -12.30
C LEU A 49 7.19 -12.80 -13.68
N GLU A 50 5.95 -12.43 -14.02
CA GLU A 50 5.35 -12.71 -15.32
C GLU A 50 6.00 -11.90 -16.45
N LYS A 51 6.08 -10.58 -16.30
CA LYS A 51 6.54 -9.66 -17.36
C LYS A 51 8.02 -9.81 -17.70
N ASN A 52 8.82 -10.34 -16.78
CA ASN A 52 10.26 -10.52 -16.97
C ASN A 52 10.63 -11.99 -17.24
N ASP A 53 9.64 -12.86 -17.47
CA ASP A 53 9.84 -14.29 -17.74
C ASP A 53 10.77 -14.97 -16.70
N VAL A 54 10.59 -14.62 -15.42
CA VAL A 54 11.45 -15.10 -14.31
C VAL A 54 11.17 -16.57 -14.00
N LEU A 55 9.96 -17.03 -14.31
CA LEU A 55 9.46 -18.37 -14.00
C LEU A 55 9.13 -19.13 -15.28
N ASP A 56 9.44 -20.43 -15.30
CA ASP A 56 9.02 -21.32 -16.38
C ASP A 56 7.55 -21.77 -16.17
N ILE A 57 6.60 -21.01 -16.72
CA ILE A 57 5.16 -21.30 -16.57
C ILE A 57 4.72 -22.34 -17.61
N ARG A 58 4.22 -23.50 -17.14
CA ARG A 58 3.71 -24.57 -18.02
C ARG A 58 2.30 -24.27 -18.52
N ASP A 59 1.90 -24.92 -19.62
CA ASP A 59 0.53 -24.82 -20.15
C ASP A 59 -0.52 -25.16 -19.08
N GLY A 60 -1.37 -24.18 -18.74
CA GLY A 60 -2.45 -24.32 -17.76
C GLY A 60 -2.04 -24.16 -16.30
N GLN A 61 -0.77 -23.85 -16.01
CA GLN A 61 -0.27 -23.53 -14.68
C GLN A 61 -0.46 -22.04 -14.39
N THR A 62 -0.87 -21.70 -13.17
CA THR A 62 -0.91 -20.29 -12.73
C THR A 62 0.48 -19.81 -12.33
N ILE A 63 0.70 -18.49 -12.32
CA ILE A 63 2.00 -17.96 -11.91
C ILE A 63 2.32 -18.24 -10.43
N ASP A 64 1.32 -18.22 -9.54
CA ASP A 64 1.50 -18.62 -8.13
C ASP A 64 1.90 -20.10 -8.01
N GLU A 65 1.32 -20.98 -8.82
CA GLU A 65 1.70 -22.39 -8.86
C GLU A 65 3.13 -22.59 -9.37
N ALA A 66 3.52 -21.86 -10.42
CA ALA A 66 4.88 -21.90 -10.95
C ALA A 66 5.89 -21.38 -9.91
N TYR A 67 5.56 -20.29 -9.23
CA TYR A 67 6.40 -19.72 -8.19
C TYR A 67 6.56 -20.68 -7.00
N ALA A 68 5.46 -21.28 -6.54
CA ALA A 68 5.49 -22.26 -5.46
C ALA A 68 6.21 -23.58 -5.80
N GLU A 69 6.28 -23.95 -7.09
CA GLU A 69 7.02 -25.14 -7.54
C GLU A 69 8.52 -24.86 -7.70
N GLN A 70 8.88 -23.69 -8.21
CA GLN A 70 10.25 -23.36 -8.59
C GLN A 70 11.05 -22.70 -7.47
N ALA A 71 10.43 -21.82 -6.68
CA ALA A 71 11.08 -21.19 -5.53
C ALA A 71 10.96 -22.11 -4.30
N VAL A 72 11.79 -23.15 -4.24
CA VAL A 72 11.80 -24.12 -3.14
C VAL A 72 13.23 -24.48 -2.74
N GLY A 73 13.42 -24.90 -1.49
CA GLY A 73 14.72 -25.40 -1.02
C GLY A 73 15.83 -24.33 -1.08
N GLU A 74 16.96 -24.68 -1.71
CA GLU A 74 18.11 -23.78 -1.84
C GLU A 74 17.86 -22.66 -2.87
N ASP A 75 17.01 -22.89 -3.87
CA ASP A 75 16.72 -21.89 -4.91
C ASP A 75 15.83 -20.74 -4.39
N MET A 76 15.08 -20.97 -3.29
CA MET A 76 14.22 -19.96 -2.68
C MET A 76 14.97 -18.67 -2.33
N SER A 77 16.20 -18.78 -1.77
CA SER A 77 16.97 -17.59 -1.41
C SER A 77 17.32 -16.73 -2.62
N ASP A 78 17.65 -17.37 -3.73
CA ASP A 78 18.08 -16.68 -4.95
C ASP A 78 16.91 -15.89 -5.54
N TYR A 79 15.71 -16.50 -5.62
CA TYR A 79 14.49 -15.79 -6.01
C TYR A 79 14.21 -14.59 -5.11
N LEU A 80 14.25 -14.76 -3.78
CA LEU A 80 13.93 -13.68 -2.85
C LEU A 80 14.96 -12.55 -2.90
N GLU A 81 16.24 -12.86 -3.09
CA GLU A 81 17.30 -11.87 -3.29
C GLU A 81 17.10 -11.08 -4.58
N ASP A 82 16.81 -11.75 -5.70
CA ASP A 82 16.60 -11.11 -7.00
C ASP A 82 15.34 -10.23 -7.02
N ILE A 83 14.23 -10.75 -6.49
CA ILE A 83 12.97 -10.01 -6.36
C ILE A 83 13.21 -8.77 -5.46
N SER A 84 13.83 -8.94 -4.30
CA SER A 84 14.10 -7.84 -3.38
C SER A 84 15.08 -6.82 -3.96
N ALA A 85 16.07 -7.25 -4.75
CA ALA A 85 16.99 -6.35 -5.44
C ALA A 85 16.25 -5.45 -6.46
N TYR A 86 15.25 -6.00 -7.16
CA TYR A 86 14.50 -5.27 -8.18
C TYR A 86 13.36 -4.42 -7.59
N LEU A 87 12.51 -5.02 -6.76
CA LEU A 87 11.29 -4.41 -6.21
C LEU A 87 11.51 -3.68 -4.88
N GLY A 88 12.62 -3.97 -4.19
CA GLY A 88 12.90 -3.46 -2.84
C GLY A 88 12.30 -4.30 -1.72
N TYR A 89 11.49 -5.31 -2.05
CA TYR A 89 10.87 -6.27 -1.16
C TYR A 89 10.71 -7.61 -1.87
N ALA A 90 10.47 -8.68 -1.12
CA ALA A 90 10.06 -9.96 -1.68
C ALA A 90 9.04 -10.63 -0.74
N ILE A 91 8.13 -11.41 -1.33
CA ILE A 91 7.08 -12.17 -0.66
C ILE A 91 7.28 -13.64 -1.04
N GLU A 92 7.33 -14.52 -0.06
CA GLU A 92 7.48 -15.96 -0.31
C GLU A 92 6.24 -16.58 -0.95
N PRO A 93 6.39 -17.71 -1.68
CA PRO A 93 5.26 -18.37 -2.34
C PRO A 93 4.10 -18.69 -1.41
N GLN A 94 4.35 -19.10 -0.16
CA GLN A 94 3.29 -19.40 0.80
C GLN A 94 2.58 -18.17 1.38
N ASP A 95 3.12 -16.98 1.18
CA ASP A 95 2.63 -15.73 1.74
C ASP A 95 2.01 -14.81 0.68
N THR A 96 2.05 -15.18 -0.61
CA THR A 96 1.34 -14.44 -1.66
C THR A 96 -0.15 -14.28 -1.32
N TRP A 97 -0.77 -13.25 -1.87
CA TRP A 97 -2.21 -13.01 -1.70
C TRP A 97 -3.03 -14.22 -2.13
N ALA A 98 -2.70 -14.85 -3.25
CA ALA A 98 -3.37 -16.07 -3.71
C ALA A 98 -3.21 -17.23 -2.71
N SER A 99 -2.01 -17.41 -2.15
CA SER A 99 -1.75 -18.41 -1.09
C SER A 99 -2.53 -18.14 0.19
N LEU A 100 -2.61 -16.87 0.62
CA LEU A 100 -3.43 -16.45 1.76
C LEU A 100 -4.91 -16.76 1.52
N ILE A 101 -5.44 -16.41 0.34
CA ILE A 101 -6.82 -16.71 -0.05
C ILE A 101 -7.07 -18.22 -0.10
N GLY A 102 -6.16 -19.00 -0.69
CA GLY A 102 -6.23 -20.45 -0.72
C GLY A 102 -6.23 -21.08 0.67
N LYS A 103 -5.44 -20.55 1.62
CA LYS A 103 -5.46 -20.97 3.04
C LYS A 103 -6.80 -20.65 3.71
N ILE A 104 -7.38 -19.48 3.44
CA ILE A 104 -8.68 -19.07 3.98
C ILE A 104 -9.80 -19.97 3.45
N ASP A 105 -9.88 -20.19 2.13
CA ASP A 105 -10.92 -21.01 1.50
C ASP A 105 -10.78 -22.49 1.84
N GLY A 106 -9.55 -22.97 2.01
CA GLY A 106 -9.25 -24.31 2.48
C GLY A 106 -9.45 -24.50 3.99
N ASN A 107 -9.83 -23.46 4.73
CA ASN A 107 -9.93 -23.45 6.20
C ASN A 107 -8.65 -23.97 6.88
N ARG A 108 -7.48 -23.63 6.33
CA ARG A 108 -6.14 -23.99 6.83
C ARG A 108 -5.45 -22.84 7.56
N ILE A 109 -6.00 -21.64 7.46
CA ILE A 109 -5.45 -20.44 8.09
C ILE A 109 -5.47 -20.58 9.62
N VAL A 110 -4.32 -20.34 10.24
CA VAL A 110 -4.17 -20.24 11.70
C VAL A 110 -3.81 -18.81 12.09
N PRO A 111 -4.12 -18.37 13.32
CA PRO A 111 -3.92 -16.96 13.67
C PRO A 111 -2.46 -16.47 13.58
N SER A 112 -1.49 -17.37 13.73
CA SER A 112 -0.06 -17.05 13.58
C SER A 112 0.33 -16.73 12.14
N ASP A 113 -0.44 -17.18 11.13
CA ASP A 113 -0.11 -16.96 9.72
C ASP A 113 -0.08 -15.46 9.38
N TYR A 114 -0.99 -14.68 9.96
CA TYR A 114 -1.02 -13.22 9.76
C TYR A 114 0.22 -12.51 10.30
N GLN A 115 0.75 -12.97 11.43
CA GLN A 115 1.96 -12.41 12.00
C GLN A 115 3.18 -12.83 11.17
N ALA A 116 3.23 -14.11 10.78
CA ALA A 116 4.30 -14.63 9.92
C ALA A 116 4.40 -13.85 8.61
N ILE A 117 3.28 -13.62 7.92
CA ILE A 117 3.22 -12.86 6.67
C ILE A 117 3.88 -11.47 6.80
N PHE A 118 3.62 -10.74 7.88
CA PHE A 118 4.20 -9.40 8.08
C PHE A 118 5.67 -9.46 8.52
N ASP A 119 6.02 -10.43 9.36
CA ASP A 119 7.40 -10.63 9.83
C ASP A 119 8.32 -11.06 8.68
N ASP A 120 7.85 -11.99 7.83
CA ASP A 120 8.57 -12.48 6.66
C ASP A 120 8.69 -11.38 5.60
N PHE A 121 7.66 -10.57 5.39
CA PHE A 121 7.77 -9.38 4.54
C PHE A 121 8.86 -8.42 5.03
N GLU A 122 8.88 -8.08 6.32
CA GLU A 122 9.90 -7.16 6.87
C GLU A 122 11.32 -7.75 6.79
N LYS A 123 11.45 -9.06 7.00
CA LYS A 123 12.70 -9.80 6.81
C LYS A 123 13.20 -9.70 5.37
N TYR A 124 12.35 -9.93 4.37
CA TYR A 124 12.77 -9.96 2.96
C TYR A 124 12.89 -8.58 2.31
N ALA A 125 12.12 -7.59 2.77
CA ALA A 125 12.38 -6.19 2.48
C ALA A 125 13.73 -5.70 3.03
N SER A 126 14.24 -6.33 4.10
CA SER A 126 15.54 -5.99 4.66
C SER A 126 16.74 -6.53 3.86
N LEU A 127 16.53 -7.42 2.89
CA LEU A 127 17.58 -7.90 1.99
C LEU A 127 18.14 -6.75 1.13
N ASN A 128 17.26 -5.89 0.62
CA ASN A 128 17.66 -4.69 -0.12
C ASN A 128 17.94 -3.53 0.83
N LYS A 129 19.20 -3.34 1.24
CA LYS A 129 19.59 -2.28 2.20
C LYS A 129 19.21 -0.85 1.78
N GLU A 130 19.06 -0.60 0.48
CA GLU A 130 18.67 0.71 -0.04
C GLU A 130 17.17 0.95 0.13
N ALA A 131 16.34 -0.03 -0.21
CA ALA A 131 14.89 0.04 -0.13
C ALA A 131 14.31 -0.36 1.23
N ALA A 132 15.08 -1.06 2.08
CA ALA A 132 14.67 -1.52 3.41
C ALA A 132 14.16 -0.39 4.31
N ARG A 133 14.60 0.85 4.06
CA ARG A 133 14.12 2.03 4.80
C ARG A 133 12.69 2.42 4.41
N ASP A 134 12.29 2.18 3.18
CA ASP A 134 10.98 2.57 2.64
C ASP A 134 9.88 1.65 3.16
N PHE A 135 10.21 0.38 3.42
CA PHE A 135 9.30 -0.66 3.91
C PHE A 135 9.40 -0.97 5.41
N ARG A 136 10.34 -0.35 6.14
CA ARG A 136 10.54 -0.61 7.57
C ARG A 136 9.30 -0.24 8.38
N GLY A 137 8.79 -1.19 9.17
CA GLY A 137 7.62 -0.97 10.02
C GLY A 137 6.34 -0.61 9.25
N VAL A 138 6.27 -0.94 7.96
CA VAL A 138 5.13 -0.58 7.10
C VAL A 138 3.81 -1.18 7.57
N PHE A 139 3.86 -2.31 8.29
CA PHE A 139 2.70 -2.99 8.89
C PHE A 139 2.64 -2.89 10.43
N SER A 140 3.49 -2.07 11.07
CA SER A 140 3.61 -2.01 12.54
C SER A 140 2.35 -1.52 13.25
N ASP A 141 1.46 -0.81 12.54
CA ASP A 141 0.21 -0.29 13.07
C ASP A 141 -0.91 -1.33 13.15
N VAL A 142 -0.69 -2.52 12.59
CA VAL A 142 -1.65 -3.60 12.58
C VAL A 142 -1.52 -4.41 13.87
N ASN A 143 -2.43 -4.20 14.82
CA ASN A 143 -2.44 -4.95 16.06
C ASN A 143 -3.25 -6.26 15.92
N LEU A 144 -2.62 -7.33 15.44
CA LEU A 144 -3.26 -8.64 15.31
C LEU A 144 -3.73 -9.24 16.66
N GLY A 145 -3.20 -8.74 17.78
CA GLY A 145 -3.57 -9.13 19.13
C GLY A 145 -4.77 -8.39 19.72
N ASP A 146 -5.39 -7.46 18.98
CA ASP A 146 -6.44 -6.60 19.51
C ASP A 146 -7.68 -7.40 19.96
N SER A 147 -8.08 -7.21 21.22
CA SER A 147 -9.27 -7.85 21.81
C SER A 147 -10.58 -7.48 21.09
N ARG A 148 -10.61 -6.37 20.36
CA ARG A 148 -11.79 -5.91 19.62
C ARG A 148 -11.98 -6.63 18.29
N LEU A 149 -10.92 -7.21 17.73
CA LEU A 149 -11.03 -8.14 16.60
C LEU A 149 -11.74 -9.43 17.02
N GLY A 150 -11.65 -9.81 18.30
CA GLY A 150 -12.27 -11.01 18.83
C GLY A 150 -11.79 -11.36 20.24
N ALA A 151 -12.67 -12.04 20.99
CA ALA A 151 -12.43 -12.41 22.38
C ALA A 151 -11.27 -13.41 22.55
N ASN A 152 -11.03 -14.25 21.54
CA ASN A 152 -9.96 -15.24 21.51
C ASN A 152 -9.29 -15.27 20.12
N THR A 153 -8.19 -15.99 20.00
CA THR A 153 -7.35 -16.03 18.80
C THR A 153 -8.10 -16.50 17.55
N ASN A 154 -9.02 -17.45 17.68
CA ASN A 154 -9.82 -17.95 16.55
C ASN A 154 -10.83 -16.90 16.07
N ASP A 155 -11.46 -16.17 17.00
CA ASP A 155 -12.39 -15.10 16.64
C ASP A 155 -11.69 -13.94 15.94
N ARG A 156 -10.46 -13.61 16.38
CA ARG A 156 -9.61 -12.62 15.71
C ARG A 156 -9.26 -13.04 14.29
N ALA A 157 -8.80 -14.29 14.10
CA ALA A 157 -8.51 -14.82 12.77
C ALA A 157 -9.75 -14.79 11.86
N LYS A 158 -10.94 -15.14 12.37
CA LYS A 158 -12.18 -15.02 11.59
C LYS A 158 -12.46 -13.57 11.17
N SER A 159 -12.21 -12.60 12.04
CA SER A 159 -12.38 -11.17 11.69
C SER A 159 -11.38 -10.72 10.63
N LEU A 160 -10.12 -11.13 10.74
CA LEU A 160 -9.10 -10.87 9.73
C LEU A 160 -9.44 -11.54 8.38
N ASN A 161 -9.90 -12.81 8.40
CA ASN A 161 -10.34 -13.51 7.19
C ASN A 161 -11.45 -12.75 6.46
N ARG A 162 -12.40 -12.16 7.21
CA ARG A 162 -13.47 -11.33 6.61
C ARG A 162 -12.92 -10.07 5.96
N ILE A 163 -11.91 -9.42 6.57
CA ILE A 163 -11.24 -8.24 5.99
C ILE A 163 -10.49 -8.63 4.71
N VAL A 164 -9.73 -9.72 4.75
CA VAL A 164 -9.00 -10.22 3.58
C VAL A 164 -9.98 -10.54 2.45
N LYS A 165 -11.07 -11.28 2.73
CA LYS A 165 -12.08 -11.63 1.73
C LYS A 165 -12.87 -10.43 1.20
N LEU A 166 -13.10 -9.42 2.03
CA LEU A 166 -13.66 -8.16 1.61
C LEU A 166 -12.76 -7.50 0.55
N ILE A 167 -11.46 -7.41 0.85
CA ILE A 167 -10.47 -6.79 -0.03
C ILE A 167 -10.32 -7.59 -1.31
N ASP A 168 -10.31 -8.91 -1.23
CA ASP A 168 -10.24 -9.83 -2.37
C ASP A 168 -11.37 -9.62 -3.39
N GLY A 169 -12.57 -9.31 -2.90
CA GLY A 169 -13.73 -9.00 -3.74
C GLY A 169 -13.72 -7.63 -4.41
N VAL A 170 -12.68 -6.81 -4.21
CA VAL A 170 -12.54 -5.49 -4.83
C VAL A 170 -11.69 -5.58 -6.10
N GLU A 171 -12.20 -5.04 -7.20
CA GLU A 171 -11.42 -4.86 -8.42
C GLU A 171 -10.58 -3.58 -8.32
N PHE A 172 -9.26 -3.70 -8.45
CA PHE A 172 -8.33 -2.57 -8.46
C PHE A 172 -8.06 -2.01 -9.86
N ARG A 173 -8.69 -2.60 -10.87
CA ARG A 173 -8.63 -2.12 -12.25
C ARG A 173 -10.02 -1.72 -12.71
N ASP A 174 -10.11 -0.60 -13.41
CA ASP A 174 -11.36 -0.19 -14.05
C ASP A 174 -11.64 -0.99 -15.32
N GLU A 175 -12.78 -0.71 -15.96
CA GLU A 175 -13.22 -1.36 -17.20
C GLU A 175 -12.27 -1.14 -18.39
N HIS A 176 -11.34 -0.20 -18.27
CA HIS A 176 -10.31 0.11 -19.28
C HIS A 176 -8.93 -0.44 -18.87
N GLY A 177 -8.85 -1.22 -17.77
CA GLY A 177 -7.61 -1.81 -17.25
C GLY A 177 -6.71 -0.82 -16.50
N ARG A 178 -7.18 0.40 -16.23
CA ARG A 178 -6.41 1.42 -15.50
C ARG A 178 -6.43 1.10 -14.00
N ASP A 179 -5.29 1.26 -13.35
CA ASP A 179 -5.18 1.12 -11.91
C ASP A 179 -5.99 2.22 -11.20
N VAL A 180 -6.90 1.80 -10.32
CA VAL A 180 -7.74 2.69 -9.50
C VAL A 180 -7.43 2.61 -8.01
N LEU A 181 -6.44 1.81 -7.61
CA LEU A 181 -6.09 1.56 -6.21
C LEU A 181 -5.81 2.86 -5.46
N GLY A 182 -5.03 3.77 -6.03
CA GLY A 182 -4.67 5.03 -5.39
C GLY A 182 -5.86 5.95 -5.17
N GLY A 183 -6.82 5.93 -6.09
CA GLY A 183 -8.11 6.59 -5.92
C GLY A 183 -8.93 5.96 -4.79
N ILE A 184 -8.90 4.63 -4.66
CA ILE A 184 -9.56 3.92 -3.55
C ILE A 184 -8.89 4.28 -2.21
N TYR A 185 -7.55 4.29 -2.14
CA TYR A 185 -6.80 4.75 -0.98
C TYR A 185 -7.17 6.17 -0.60
N GLU A 186 -7.20 7.07 -1.58
CA GLU A 186 -7.52 8.47 -1.35
C GLU A 186 -8.90 8.66 -0.76
N TYR A 187 -9.89 8.03 -1.38
CA TYR A 187 -11.25 8.06 -0.90
C TYR A 187 -11.38 7.51 0.51
N LEU A 188 -10.80 6.34 0.80
CA LEU A 188 -10.86 5.72 2.12
C LEU A 188 -10.25 6.63 3.19
N ILE A 189 -9.07 7.19 2.93
CA ILE A 189 -8.39 8.11 3.85
C ILE A 189 -9.25 9.35 4.11
N GLY A 190 -9.87 9.92 3.07
CA GLY A 190 -10.81 11.04 3.21
C GLY A 190 -12.04 10.67 4.06
N MET A 191 -12.64 9.50 3.81
CA MET A 191 -13.79 9.00 4.59
C MET A 191 -13.45 8.73 6.06
N PHE A 192 -12.28 8.16 6.34
CA PHE A 192 -11.82 7.96 7.70
C PHE A 192 -11.53 9.28 8.41
N ALA A 193 -10.94 10.27 7.71
CA ALA A 193 -10.71 11.60 8.26
C ALA A 193 -12.03 12.32 8.59
N ALA A 194 -13.02 12.24 7.70
CA ALA A 194 -14.36 12.81 7.92
C ALA A 194 -15.08 12.17 9.14
N ASN A 195 -14.89 10.87 9.35
CA ASN A 195 -15.53 10.12 10.45
C ASN A 195 -14.75 10.12 11.78
N ALA A 196 -13.44 10.41 11.77
CA ALA A 196 -12.60 10.38 12.97
C ALA A 196 -12.94 11.49 13.99
N GLY A 197 -13.74 12.47 13.59
CA GLY A 197 -14.48 13.36 14.48
C GLY A 197 -13.73 13.86 15.71
N LYS A 198 -12.51 14.44 15.59
CA LYS A 198 -11.85 15.08 16.74
C LYS A 198 -11.10 16.37 16.43
N LYS A 199 -11.24 17.27 17.39
CA LYS A 199 -10.71 18.62 17.52
C LYS A 199 -9.18 18.59 17.69
N GLY A 200 -8.46 19.19 16.75
CA GLY A 200 -7.06 19.61 16.90
C GLY A 200 -6.02 18.74 16.21
N GLY A 201 -5.35 19.32 15.21
CA GLY A 201 -4.00 18.92 14.78
C GLY A 201 -3.88 18.51 13.31
N GLU A 202 -4.65 17.52 12.88
CA GLU A 202 -4.44 16.85 11.59
C GLU A 202 -5.68 16.99 10.70
N PHE A 203 -5.59 17.82 9.66
CA PHE A 203 -6.66 18.01 8.68
C PHE A 203 -6.31 17.28 7.38
N TYR A 204 -7.20 16.39 6.93
CA TYR A 204 -7.15 15.92 5.54
C TYR A 204 -7.43 17.12 4.63
N THR A 205 -6.54 17.37 3.67
CA THR A 205 -6.76 18.43 2.67
C THR A 205 -7.75 17.88 1.64
N PRO A 206 -8.97 18.42 1.53
CA PRO A 206 -9.93 17.98 0.52
C PRO A 206 -9.33 18.06 -0.88
N HIS A 207 -9.69 17.12 -1.74
CA HIS A 207 -9.07 16.98 -3.05
C HIS A 207 -9.15 18.26 -3.88
N GLU A 208 -10.27 18.98 -3.84
CA GLU A 208 -10.47 20.24 -4.56
C GLU A 208 -9.51 21.35 -4.07
N VAL A 209 -9.21 21.38 -2.77
CA VAL A 209 -8.23 22.32 -2.21
C VAL A 209 -6.83 21.95 -2.67
N SER A 210 -6.50 20.66 -2.66
CA SER A 210 -5.24 20.15 -3.19
C SER A 210 -5.03 20.52 -4.65
N GLN A 211 -6.05 20.38 -5.50
CA GLN A 211 -6.00 20.73 -6.93
C GLN A 211 -5.72 22.23 -7.13
N VAL A 212 -6.40 23.10 -6.38
CA VAL A 212 -6.19 24.55 -6.49
C VAL A 212 -4.74 24.91 -6.10
N LEU A 213 -4.25 24.37 -4.99
CA LEU A 213 -2.88 24.61 -4.53
C LEU A 213 -1.86 24.05 -5.52
N ALA A 214 -2.07 22.84 -6.03
CA ALA A 214 -1.23 22.20 -7.04
C ALA A 214 -1.13 23.06 -8.31
N ARG A 215 -2.27 23.50 -8.87
CA ARG A 215 -2.29 24.38 -10.05
C ARG A 215 -1.60 25.71 -9.85
N LEU A 216 -1.63 26.25 -8.63
CA LEU A 216 -0.93 27.49 -8.30
C LEU A 216 0.59 27.27 -8.30
N VAL A 217 1.08 26.17 -7.72
CA VAL A 217 2.53 25.89 -7.64
C VAL A 217 3.11 25.36 -8.96
N THR A 218 2.29 24.73 -9.80
CA THR A 218 2.71 24.26 -11.14
C THR A 218 2.48 25.31 -12.24
N ASN A 219 1.94 26.48 -11.89
CA ASN A 219 1.63 27.51 -12.87
C ASN A 219 2.89 28.00 -13.61
N GLY A 220 2.86 27.94 -14.93
CA GLY A 220 3.97 28.40 -15.78
C GLY A 220 5.16 27.44 -15.86
N VAL A 221 5.08 26.26 -15.24
CA VAL A 221 6.07 25.19 -15.39
C VAL A 221 5.90 24.54 -16.76
N SER A 222 7.00 24.35 -17.48
CA SER A 222 7.08 23.63 -18.75
C SER A 222 7.56 22.19 -18.55
N ALA A 223 7.21 21.30 -19.47
CA ALA A 223 7.73 19.94 -19.53
C ALA A 223 9.26 19.89 -19.73
N ASP A 224 9.88 20.98 -20.19
CA ASP A 224 11.31 21.07 -20.45
C ASP A 224 12.12 21.61 -19.25
N ASP A 225 11.45 22.02 -18.16
CA ASP A 225 12.09 22.65 -16.99
C ASP A 225 12.88 21.67 -16.10
N GLY A 226 13.09 20.44 -16.58
CA GLY A 226 13.83 19.39 -15.87
C GLY A 226 13.04 18.78 -14.72
N THR A 227 13.71 18.48 -13.62
CA THR A 227 13.08 17.85 -12.45
C THR A 227 12.48 18.90 -11.51
N PHE A 228 11.17 18.86 -11.32
CA PHE A 228 10.44 19.66 -10.35
C PHE A 228 10.65 19.10 -8.93
N SER A 229 10.96 19.96 -7.96
CA SER A 229 11.13 19.54 -6.56
C SER A 229 10.07 20.21 -5.71
N VAL A 230 9.32 19.43 -4.92
CA VAL A 230 8.24 19.92 -4.07
C VAL A 230 8.48 19.48 -2.62
N TYR A 231 8.26 20.40 -1.68
CA TYR A 231 8.44 20.15 -0.25
C TYR A 231 7.20 20.54 0.54
N ASP A 232 6.74 19.64 1.41
CA ASP A 232 5.66 19.87 2.36
C ASP A 232 6.13 19.55 3.80
N PRO A 233 6.23 20.54 4.70
CA PRO A 233 6.73 20.36 6.07
C PRO A 233 5.74 19.66 7.02
N ALA A 234 4.48 19.47 6.62
CA ALA A 234 3.44 18.81 7.41
C ALA A 234 2.51 18.00 6.48
N CYS A 235 3.10 17.06 5.75
CA CYS A 235 2.49 16.46 4.57
C CYS A 235 1.31 15.53 4.87
N GLY A 236 1.10 15.10 6.12
CA GLY A 236 0.08 14.14 6.48
C GLY A 236 0.21 12.86 5.65
N SER A 237 -0.86 12.51 4.92
CA SER A 237 -0.88 11.38 3.98
C SER A 237 -0.16 11.62 2.65
N GLY A 238 0.38 12.82 2.43
CA GLY A 238 1.05 13.26 1.21
C GLY A 238 0.14 13.46 0.00
N SER A 239 -1.18 13.47 0.18
CA SER A 239 -2.14 13.63 -0.93
C SER A 239 -1.90 14.90 -1.76
N LEU A 240 -1.56 16.01 -1.09
CA LEU A 240 -1.24 17.27 -1.76
C LEU A 240 0.02 17.16 -2.62
N LEU A 241 1.09 16.55 -2.10
CA LEU A 241 2.34 16.32 -2.82
C LEU A 241 2.08 15.52 -4.10
N LEU A 242 1.28 14.45 -4.02
CA LEU A 242 0.94 13.63 -5.18
C LEU A 242 0.10 14.40 -6.21
N THR A 243 -0.82 15.24 -5.75
CA THR A 243 -1.64 16.10 -6.63
C THR A 243 -0.78 17.08 -7.43
N VAL A 244 0.34 17.55 -6.88
CA VAL A 244 1.30 18.42 -7.60
C VAL A 244 1.87 17.72 -8.83
N GLN A 245 2.13 16.41 -8.77
CA GLN A 245 2.60 15.65 -9.92
C GLN A 245 1.54 15.58 -11.02
N ASP A 246 0.27 15.38 -10.65
CA ASP A 246 -0.82 15.24 -11.61
C ASP A 246 -1.08 16.54 -12.41
N GLU A 247 -0.78 17.68 -11.80
CA GLU A 247 -0.93 19.01 -12.43
C GLU A 247 0.33 19.48 -13.17
N LEU A 248 1.41 18.69 -13.20
CA LEU A 248 2.63 19.00 -13.95
C LEU A 248 2.54 18.53 -15.41
N PRO A 249 3.00 19.35 -16.39
CA PRO A 249 3.10 18.91 -17.78
C PRO A 249 4.04 17.71 -17.94
N GLY A 250 3.48 16.56 -18.31
CA GLY A 250 4.22 15.31 -18.41
C GLY A 250 4.59 14.72 -17.05
N GLY A 251 3.79 14.97 -16.00
CA GLY A 251 3.96 14.46 -14.64
C GLY A 251 4.00 12.93 -14.52
N GLU A 252 3.46 12.22 -15.50
CA GLU A 252 3.57 10.75 -15.61
C GLU A 252 5.00 10.28 -15.91
N ARG A 253 5.88 11.19 -16.38
CA ARG A 253 7.23 10.82 -16.74
C ARG A 253 8.06 10.44 -15.50
N PRO A 254 8.71 9.27 -15.55
CA PRO A 254 9.75 8.84 -14.62
C PRO A 254 10.67 9.95 -14.10
N GLY A 255 10.69 10.20 -12.78
CA GLY A 255 11.67 11.08 -12.14
C GLY A 255 11.51 12.58 -12.44
N ILE A 256 10.37 12.99 -12.99
CA ILE A 256 10.06 14.41 -13.24
C ILE A 256 9.79 15.19 -11.96
N VAL A 257 9.33 14.52 -10.89
CA VAL A 257 9.08 15.13 -9.59
C VAL A 257 9.95 14.48 -8.52
N LYS A 258 10.53 15.31 -7.65
CA LYS A 258 11.13 14.88 -6.38
C LYS A 258 10.25 15.35 -5.24
N PHE A 259 9.69 14.39 -4.50
CA PHE A 259 8.86 14.66 -3.33
C PHE A 259 9.72 14.72 -2.07
N PHE A 260 9.51 15.77 -1.28
CA PHE A 260 10.06 15.91 0.06
C PHE A 260 8.90 16.16 1.02
N GLY A 261 8.71 15.30 2.00
CA GLY A 261 7.63 15.43 2.98
C GLY A 261 8.17 15.28 4.40
N GLN A 262 7.63 16.05 5.34
CA GLN A 262 7.80 15.83 6.77
C GLN A 262 6.43 15.66 7.42
N GLU A 263 6.35 14.73 8.37
CA GLU A 263 5.15 14.49 9.15
C GLU A 263 5.56 14.11 10.58
N LEU A 264 4.87 14.67 11.57
CA LEU A 264 5.11 14.41 12.98
C LEU A 264 4.46 13.09 13.41
N ASN A 265 3.27 12.80 12.90
CA ASN A 265 2.55 11.57 13.19
C ASN A 265 3.03 10.42 12.33
N THR A 266 3.62 9.41 12.98
CA THR A 266 4.14 8.20 12.31
C THR A 266 3.08 7.47 11.47
N THR A 267 1.79 7.55 11.82
CA THR A 267 0.69 6.95 11.05
C THR A 267 0.47 7.68 9.72
N GLY A 268 0.54 9.02 9.74
CA GLY A 268 0.46 9.85 8.54
C GLY A 268 1.65 9.58 7.61
N LEU A 269 2.86 9.52 8.18
CA LEU A 269 4.09 9.19 7.46
C LEU A 269 4.02 7.81 6.78
N ARG A 270 3.49 6.79 7.47
CA ARG A 270 3.30 5.44 6.89
C ARG A 270 2.27 5.45 5.76
N THR A 271 1.16 6.17 5.95
CA THR A 271 0.14 6.33 4.90
C THR A 271 0.74 7.00 3.66
N PHE A 272 1.60 8.01 3.85
CA PHE A 272 2.35 8.62 2.75
C PHE A 272 3.30 7.62 2.09
N SER A 273 4.04 6.83 2.88
CA SER A 273 4.91 5.77 2.34
C SER A 273 4.15 4.76 1.49
N TRP A 274 2.97 4.30 1.92
CA TRP A 274 2.12 3.38 1.13
C TRP A 274 1.76 3.98 -0.23
N ARG A 275 1.23 5.21 -0.24
CA ARG A 275 0.82 5.87 -1.50
C ARG A 275 2.00 6.22 -2.41
N LEU A 276 3.12 6.60 -1.81
CA LEU A 276 4.33 6.92 -2.54
C LEU A 276 4.88 5.65 -3.18
N ASN A 277 4.91 4.52 -2.48
CA ASN A 277 5.30 3.22 -3.05
C ASN A 277 4.33 2.74 -4.12
N GLU A 278 3.02 2.92 -3.94
CA GLU A 278 2.04 2.63 -4.98
C GLU A 278 2.37 3.39 -6.29
N ARG A 279 2.56 4.72 -6.20
CA ARG A 279 2.94 5.54 -7.37
C ARG A 279 4.35 5.29 -7.89
N ILE A 280 5.32 4.97 -7.03
CA ILE A 280 6.71 4.66 -7.42
C ILE A 280 6.80 3.30 -8.11
N LEU A 281 6.01 2.31 -7.68
CA LEU A 281 5.96 0.98 -8.31
C LEU A 281 5.22 1.05 -9.65
N CYS A 282 4.26 1.97 -9.82
CA CYS A 282 3.65 2.30 -11.12
C CYS A 282 4.49 3.22 -12.04
N SER A 283 5.35 4.09 -11.49
CA SER A 283 6.24 4.98 -12.27
C SER A 283 7.43 5.53 -11.45
N VAL A 284 8.49 4.73 -11.34
CA VAL A 284 9.93 5.09 -11.20
C VAL A 284 10.55 5.48 -9.86
N LYS A 285 11.82 5.01 -9.73
CA LYS A 285 12.83 5.12 -8.66
C LYS A 285 12.90 6.43 -7.85
N ARG A 286 12.98 6.19 -6.53
CA ARG A 286 13.52 6.98 -5.40
C ARG A 286 12.87 8.34 -5.11
N SER A 287 12.16 8.39 -3.97
CA SER A 287 11.86 9.59 -3.20
C SER A 287 12.29 9.36 -1.74
N VAL A 288 12.79 10.41 -1.06
CA VAL A 288 13.34 10.29 0.30
C VAL A 288 12.35 10.88 1.31
N VAL A 289 11.82 10.04 2.20
CA VAL A 289 10.99 10.46 3.34
C VAL A 289 11.87 10.45 4.60
N VAL A 290 11.94 11.58 5.33
CA VAL A 290 12.80 11.73 6.52
C VAL A 290 11.93 11.90 7.77
N PRO A 291 11.99 10.99 8.76
CA PRO A 291 11.32 11.16 10.05
C PRO A 291 11.87 12.34 10.86
N TRP A 292 11.01 13.00 11.64
CA TRP A 292 11.39 14.10 12.56
C TRP A 292 12.53 13.73 13.52
N SER A 293 12.63 12.46 13.94
CA SER A 293 13.68 11.98 14.85
C SER A 293 15.09 11.98 14.25
N CYS A 294 15.23 12.19 12.94
CA CYS A 294 16.52 12.12 12.25
C CYS A 294 17.20 13.49 12.08
N ILE A 295 16.60 14.58 12.57
CA ILE A 295 17.18 15.92 12.53
C ILE A 295 17.72 16.25 13.94
N SER A 296 19.06 16.27 14.07
CA SER A 296 19.71 16.86 15.23
C SER A 296 19.24 18.32 15.38
N PRO A 297 18.89 18.79 16.59
CA PRO A 297 18.49 20.18 16.77
C PRO A 297 19.71 21.06 16.47
N LEU A 298 19.69 21.74 15.32
CA LEU A 298 20.48 22.94 15.08
C LEU A 298 19.60 24.14 15.47
N ILE A 299 19.38 24.28 16.77
CA ILE A 299 19.14 25.55 17.47
C ILE A 299 19.99 25.51 18.74
#